data_AF-A0A1I0JF56-F1
#
_entry.id   AF-A0A1I0JF56-F1
#
_cell.length_a   1.000
_cell.length_b   1.000
_cell.length_c   1.000
_cell.angle_alpha   90.00
_cell.angle_beta   90.00
_cell.angle_gamma   90.00
#
_symmetry.space_group_name_H-M   'P 1'
#
loop_
_entity.id
_entity.type
_entity.pdbx_description
1 polymer ?
#
loop_
_entity_poly.entity_id
_entity_poly.type
_entity_poly.pdbx_seq_one_letter_code
_entity_poly.pdbx_strand_id
1 'polypeptide(L)' 'MMNWKEIWMTLFGTTEWLGLNIGFWVSMASVVLIVILMNVVFWSMKPRADAKEPATNRS' A
#
# COMPACT_ATOMS: atom_id res chain seq x y z
N MET A 1 -25.64 -11.50 -19.39
CA MET A 1 -25.04 -10.22 -18.98
C MET A 1 -24.99 -10.27 -17.46
N MET A 2 -23.83 -10.52 -16.85
CA MET A 2 -23.76 -10.70 -15.40
C MET A 2 -24.09 -9.39 -14.72
N ASN A 3 -25.07 -9.44 -13.83
CA ASN A 3 -25.55 -8.29 -13.10
C ASN A 3 -24.45 -7.86 -12.14
N TRP A 4 -23.82 -6.72 -12.37
CA TRP A 4 -22.80 -6.14 -11.48
C TRP A 4 -23.30 -6.05 -10.03
N LYS A 5 -24.61 -5.87 -9.86
CA LYS A 5 -25.29 -5.89 -8.57
C LYS A 5 -25.20 -7.26 -7.87
N GLU A 6 -25.20 -8.35 -8.62
CA GLU A 6 -25.06 -9.72 -8.12
C GLU A 6 -23.65 -9.99 -7.62
N ILE A 7 -22.62 -9.48 -8.33
CA ILE A 7 -21.21 -9.52 -7.89
C ILE A 7 -21.03 -8.77 -6.57
N TRP A 8 -21.60 -7.57 -6.45
CA TRP A 8 -21.63 -6.82 -5.19
C TRP A 8 -22.39 -7.57 -4.08
N MET A 9 -23.55 -8.16 -4.38
CA MET A 9 -24.33 -8.92 -3.40
C MET A 9 -23.63 -10.22 -2.98
N THR A 10 -22.87 -10.89 -3.86
CA THR A 10 -22.07 -12.06 -3.47
C THR A 10 -20.84 -11.67 -2.65
N LEU A 11 -20.16 -10.58 -3.01
CA LEU A 11 -18.99 -10.08 -2.29
C LEU A 11 -19.33 -9.51 -0.91
N PHE A 12 -20.45 -8.79 -0.79
CA PHE A 12 -20.92 -8.22 0.48
C PHE A 12 -21.87 -9.15 1.26
N GLY A 13 -22.49 -10.13 0.61
CA GLY A 13 -23.44 -11.08 1.23
C GLY A 13 -22.80 -12.38 1.73
N THR A 14 -21.55 -12.67 1.37
CA THR A 14 -20.75 -13.75 1.98
C THR A 14 -19.59 -13.18 2.79
N THR A 15 -19.83 -12.06 3.47
CA THR A 15 -18.83 -11.28 4.22
C THR A 15 -18.34 -11.94 5.50
N GLU A 16 -18.78 -13.15 5.83
CA GLU A 16 -18.39 -13.86 7.04
C GLU A 16 -17.39 -14.96 6.68
N TRP A 17 -16.10 -14.62 6.69
CA TRP A 17 -15.05 -15.63 6.68
C TRP A 17 -14.49 -15.72 8.10
N LEU A 18 -14.61 -16.90 8.72
CA LEU A 18 -14.25 -17.16 10.12
C LEU A 18 -15.07 -16.38 11.18
N GLY A 19 -16.25 -15.86 10.81
CA GLY A 19 -17.09 -15.03 11.72
C GLY A 19 -16.63 -13.57 11.84
N LEU A 20 -15.73 -13.12 10.96
CA LEU A 20 -15.18 -11.77 10.95
C LEU A 20 -15.44 -11.11 9.59
N ASN A 21 -15.95 -9.87 9.61
CA ASN A 21 -16.43 -9.18 8.42
C ASN A 21 -15.30 -9.01 7.38
N ILE A 22 -15.53 -9.37 6.11
CA ILE A 22 -14.56 -9.17 5.01
C ILE A 22 -14.16 -7.69 4.87
N GLY A 23 -15.03 -6.74 5.23
CA GLY A 23 -14.68 -5.33 5.31
C GLY A 23 -13.58 -5.03 6.34
N PHE A 24 -13.51 -5.80 7.42
CA PHE A 24 -12.43 -5.72 8.41
C PHE A 24 -11.11 -6.31 7.88
N TRP A 25 -11.19 -7.42 7.14
CA TRP A 25 -10.00 -7.99 6.50
C TRP A 25 -9.44 -7.08 5.41
N VAL A 26 -10.31 -6.46 4.60
CA VAL A 26 -9.92 -5.50 3.56
C VAL A 26 -9.31 -4.24 4.19
N SER A 27 -9.86 -3.74 5.30
CA SER A 27 -9.27 -2.59 5.99
C SER A 27 -7.92 -2.93 6.62
N MET A 28 -7.78 -4.10 7.27
CA MET A 28 -6.50 -4.58 7.79
C MET A 28 -5.45 -4.77 6.69
N ALA A 29 -5.81 -5.41 5.57
CA ALA A 29 -4.93 -5.59 4.43
C ALA A 29 -4.50 -4.24 3.83
N SER A 30 -5.42 -3.29 3.70
CA SER A 30 -5.13 -1.94 3.20
C SER A 30 -4.14 -1.20 4.10
N VAL A 31 -4.33 -1.25 5.42
CA VAL A 31 -3.40 -0.64 6.38
C VAL A 31 -2.01 -1.26 6.29
N VAL A 32 -1.91 -2.60 6.26
CA VAL A 32 -0.62 -3.31 6.12
C VAL A 32 0.06 -2.93 4.80
N LEU A 33 -0.69 -2.83 3.71
CA LEU A 33 -0.17 -2.45 2.40
C LEU A 33 0.42 -1.03 2.42
N ILE A 34 -0.25 -0.07 3.06
CA ILE A 34 0.25 1.30 3.22
C ILE A 34 1.53 1.34 4.07
N VAL A 35 1.59 0.58 5.16
CA VAL A 35 2.79 0.49 6.01
C VAL A 35 3.97 -0.08 5.23
N ILE A 36 3.76 -1.13 4.44
CA ILE A 36 4.81 -1.69 3.57
C ILE A 36 5.27 -0.66 2.54
N LEU A 37 4.34 0.06 1.90
CA LEU A 37 4.69 1.12 0.94
C LEU A 37 5.57 2.17 1.58
N MET A 38 5.19 2.69 2.76
CA MET A 38 5.99 3.67 3.47
C MET A 38 7.37 3.11 3.84
N ASN A 39 7.44 1.87 4.31
CA ASN A 39 8.70 1.20 4.66
C ASN A 39 9.63 1.04 3.43
N VAL A 40 9.09 0.55 2.31
CA VAL A 40 9.84 0.38 1.05
C VAL A 40 10.27 1.73 0.47
N VAL A 41 9.43 2.76 0.55
CA VAL A 41 9.79 4.13 0.16
C VAL A 41 10.93 4.66 1.04
N PHE A 42 10.86 4.45 2.36
CA PHE A 42 11.94 4.81 3.29
C PHE A 42 13.26 4.09 2.99
N TRP A 43 13.19 2.86 2.51
CA TRP A 43 14.36 2.09 2.08
C TRP A 43 14.87 2.45 0.68
N SER A 44 13.95 2.82 -0.23
CA SER A 44 14.27 3.26 -1.59
C SER A 44 14.77 4.69 -1.64
N MET A 45 14.44 5.51 -0.63
CA MET A 45 15.15 6.74 -0.33
C MET A 45 16.52 6.37 0.27
N LYS A 46 17.38 5.77 -0.55
CA LYS A 46 18.82 5.76 -0.30
C LYS A 46 19.19 7.21 0.01
N PRO A 47 19.79 7.50 1.19
CA PRO A 47 20.24 8.85 1.49
C PRO A 47 21.09 9.29 0.30
N ARG A 48 20.92 10.54 -0.13
CA ARG A 48 21.69 11.17 -1.20
C ARG A 48 23.18 11.13 -0.84
N ALA A 49 23.79 9.97 -0.98
CA ALA A 49 25.20 9.80 -1.15
C ALA A 49 25.45 10.27 -2.59
N ASP A 50 26.19 11.37 -2.66
CA ASP A 50 26.94 11.82 -3.83
C ASP A 50 26.15 12.56 -4.90
N ALA A 51 26.15 13.91 -4.79
CA ALA A 51 26.48 14.76 -5.93
C ALA A 51 26.88 16.18 -5.49
N LYS A 52 28.19 16.35 -5.29
CA LYS A 52 29.02 17.57 -5.41
C LYS A 52 28.77 18.71 -4.41
N GLU A 53 29.61 18.72 -3.38
CA GLU A 53 30.27 19.94 -2.95
C GLU A 53 31.42 20.24 -3.94
N PRO A 54 31.37 21.31 -4.76
CA PRO A 54 32.53 21.76 -5.51
C PRO A 54 33.40 22.64 -4.60
N ALA A 55 34.16 22.02 -3.69
CA ALA A 55 35.30 22.66 -3.04
C ALA A 55 36.47 22.73 -4.03
N THR A 56 36.34 23.53 -5.09
CA THR A 56 37.43 23.90 -6.02
C THR A 56 37.02 25.18 -6.75
N ASN A 57 37.10 26.30 -6.02
CA ASN A 57 37.36 27.61 -6.61
C ASN A 57 38.67 28.11 -6.00
N ARG A 58 39.77 27.57 -6.52
CA ARG A 58 41.13 28.10 -6.38
C ARG A 58 41.85 27.82 -7.70
N SER A 59 41.76 28.77 -8.62
CA SER A 59 42.67 28.95 -9.76
C SER A 59 42.64 30.41 -10.16
#